data_AF-A0A418B003-F1
#
_entry.id   AF-A0A418B003-F1
#
_cell.length_a   1.000
_cell.length_b   1.000
_cell.length_c   1.000
_cell.angle_alpha   90.00
_cell.angle_beta   90.00
_cell.angle_gamma   90.00
#
_symmetry.space_group_name_H-M   'P 1'
#
loop_
_entity.id
_entity.type
_entity.pdbx_description
1 polymer ?
#
loop_
_entity_poly.entity_id
_entity_poly.type
_entity_poly.pdbx_seq_one_letter_code
_entity_poly.pdbx_strand_id
1 'polypeptide(L)'
;MTGSNHQHTQVALSRLDKSMAALERIRDRILTKRDAYPQNSEKWQRQTMELNAVLSKLQEFQAEKDVVFHPELYSDEQLPYMACFHGVVSALEAFVSSMSPVTSDFLEYTDPKTGNTPLLVACAQGHVECAKILIAVGANVDARNKAGSTALHCACEHGQMDVVAFLLDVPYMNPYTLDRRHHSPLQIARMACLDHDAWTRFKECARLLEEVGLPLVPSLP
;
A
#
# COMPACT_ATOMS: atom_id res chain seq x y z
N MET A 1 7.97 -25.17 -14.61
CA MET A 1 6.77 -25.01 -15.47
C MET A 1 5.85 -23.87 -15.02
N THR A 2 6.29 -22.97 -14.12
CA THR A 2 5.49 -21.91 -13.48
C THR A 2 5.40 -20.60 -14.28
N GLY A 3 6.29 -20.36 -15.24
CA GLY A 3 6.33 -19.10 -16.02
C GLY A 3 5.17 -18.88 -17.00
N SER A 4 4.53 -19.95 -17.48
CA SER A 4 3.42 -19.84 -18.45
C SER A 4 2.12 -19.41 -17.79
N ASN A 5 1.79 -19.98 -16.61
CA ASN A 5 0.59 -19.62 -15.86
C ASN A 5 0.64 -18.15 -15.39
N HIS A 6 1.82 -17.67 -14.95
CA HIS A 6 2.00 -16.27 -14.53
C HIS A 6 1.69 -15.26 -15.65
N GLN A 7 2.16 -15.51 -16.88
CA GLN A 7 1.87 -14.66 -18.03
C GLN A 7 0.39 -14.72 -18.42
N HIS A 8 -0.24 -15.89 -18.36
CA HIS A 8 -1.66 -16.04 -18.67
C HIS A 8 -2.56 -15.26 -17.69
N THR A 9 -2.24 -15.26 -16.40
CA THR A 9 -3.03 -14.55 -15.38
C THR A 9 -2.86 -13.04 -15.45
N GLN A 10 -1.63 -12.54 -15.67
CA GLN A 10 -1.41 -11.10 -15.87
C GLN A 10 -2.07 -10.57 -17.15
N VAL A 11 -2.05 -11.36 -18.23
CA VAL A 11 -2.77 -11.02 -19.46
C VAL A 11 -4.28 -10.99 -19.22
N ALA A 12 -4.82 -11.88 -18.39
CA ALA A 12 -6.23 -11.89 -18.02
C ALA A 12 -6.64 -10.66 -17.19
N LEU A 13 -5.82 -10.25 -16.21
CA LEU A 13 -6.06 -9.03 -15.41
C LEU A 13 -5.99 -7.77 -16.28
N SER A 14 -4.95 -7.64 -17.13
CA SER A 14 -4.84 -6.51 -18.06
C SER A 14 -6.01 -6.42 -19.05
N ARG A 15 -6.60 -7.56 -19.42
CA ARG A 15 -7.80 -7.60 -20.25
C ARG A 15 -9.03 -7.11 -19.48
N LEU A 16 -9.16 -7.49 -18.20
CA LEU A 16 -10.25 -7.05 -17.33
C LEU A 16 -10.27 -5.53 -17.17
N ASP A 17 -9.11 -4.91 -16.87
CA ASP A 17 -8.98 -3.44 -16.73
C ASP A 17 -9.39 -2.70 -18.00
N LYS A 18 -8.95 -3.19 -19.16
CA LYS A 18 -9.31 -2.61 -20.47
C LYS A 18 -10.81 -2.73 -20.74
N SER A 19 -11.41 -3.86 -20.37
CA SER A 19 -12.86 -4.06 -20.49
C SER A 19 -13.65 -3.13 -19.58
N MET A 20 -13.20 -2.91 -18.34
CA MET A 20 -13.85 -1.97 -17.41
C MET A 20 -13.75 -0.52 -17.90
N ALA A 21 -12.58 -0.06 -18.31
CA ALA A 21 -12.40 1.27 -18.88
C ALA A 21 -13.26 1.51 -20.14
N ALA A 22 -13.48 0.46 -20.95
CA ALA A 22 -14.38 0.54 -22.10
C ALA A 22 -15.84 0.69 -21.68
N LEU A 23 -16.28 -0.05 -20.65
CA LEU A 23 -17.65 0.03 -20.11
C LEU A 23 -17.93 1.40 -19.46
N GLU A 24 -16.96 1.99 -18.78
CA GLU A 24 -17.10 3.35 -18.23
C GLU A 24 -17.25 4.41 -19.32
N ARG A 25 -16.48 4.32 -20.42
CA ARG A 25 -16.67 5.21 -21.58
C ARG A 25 -18.05 5.05 -22.22
N ILE A 26 -18.61 3.84 -22.21
CA ILE A 26 -19.97 3.59 -22.69
C ILE A 26 -20.98 4.25 -21.74
N ARG A 27 -20.78 4.14 -20.41
CA ARG A 27 -21.62 4.79 -19.39
C ARG A 27 -21.66 6.30 -19.61
N ASP A 28 -20.50 6.94 -19.80
CA ASP A 28 -20.42 8.39 -19.98
C ASP A 28 -21.17 8.85 -21.23
N ARG A 29 -21.03 8.12 -22.34
CA ARG A 29 -21.78 8.38 -23.59
C ARG A 29 -23.29 8.22 -23.41
N ILE A 30 -23.74 7.24 -22.63
CA ILE A 30 -25.16 7.04 -22.32
C ILE A 30 -25.68 8.21 -21.49
N LEU A 31 -24.93 8.66 -20.48
CA LEU A 31 -25.31 9.82 -19.66
C LEU A 31 -25.40 11.10 -20.50
N THR A 32 -24.43 11.35 -21.38
CA THR A 32 -24.48 12.51 -22.31
C THR A 32 -25.72 12.47 -23.21
N LYS A 33 -26.08 11.30 -23.74
CA LYS A 33 -27.28 11.14 -24.59
C LYS A 33 -28.58 11.25 -23.80
N ARG A 34 -28.61 10.78 -22.56
CA ARG A 34 -29.75 10.92 -21.66
C ARG A 34 -30.04 12.40 -21.41
N ASP A 35 -29.00 13.18 -21.11
CA ASP A 35 -29.13 14.61 -20.81
C ASP A 35 -29.52 15.42 -22.08
N ALA A 36 -29.12 14.97 -23.27
CA ALA A 36 -29.49 15.58 -24.55
C ALA A 36 -30.91 15.24 -25.05
N TYR A 37 -31.49 14.10 -24.62
CA TYR A 37 -32.79 13.61 -25.10
C TYR A 37 -33.69 13.12 -23.95
N PRO A 38 -34.23 14.04 -23.12
CA PRO A 38 -35.01 13.71 -21.93
C PRO A 38 -36.32 12.95 -22.20
N GLN A 39 -36.87 13.02 -23.41
CA GLN A 39 -38.06 12.28 -23.85
C GLN A 39 -37.88 10.75 -23.84
N ASN A 40 -36.64 10.25 -23.83
CA ASN A 40 -36.31 8.82 -23.79
C ASN A 40 -35.82 8.36 -22.41
N SER A 41 -36.16 9.13 -21.35
CA SER A 41 -35.62 8.96 -19.99
C SER A 41 -35.67 7.52 -19.48
N GLU A 42 -36.81 6.82 -19.62
CA GLU A 42 -36.97 5.44 -19.13
C GLU A 42 -36.02 4.44 -19.79
N LYS A 43 -35.80 4.56 -21.11
CA LYS A 43 -34.89 3.69 -21.85
C LYS A 43 -33.46 3.88 -21.38
N TRP A 44 -33.04 5.14 -21.21
CA TRP A 44 -31.70 5.46 -20.74
C TRP A 44 -31.49 5.06 -19.29
N GLN A 45 -32.49 5.26 -18.42
CA GLN A 45 -32.47 4.80 -17.03
C GLN A 45 -32.24 3.29 -16.95
N ARG A 46 -32.96 2.49 -17.74
CA ARG A 46 -32.80 1.03 -17.76
C ARG A 46 -31.41 0.62 -18.23
N GLN A 47 -30.90 1.22 -19.31
CA GLN A 47 -29.56 0.93 -19.82
C GLN A 47 -28.45 1.33 -18.84
N THR A 48 -28.58 2.48 -18.17
CA THR A 48 -27.63 2.89 -17.14
C THR A 48 -27.68 1.97 -15.92
N MET A 49 -28.87 1.51 -15.51
CA MET A 49 -29.02 0.58 -14.39
C MET A 49 -28.36 -0.78 -14.67
N GLU A 50 -28.61 -1.36 -15.85
CA GLU A 50 -28.00 -2.62 -16.27
C GLU A 50 -26.48 -2.51 -16.37
N LEU A 51 -25.97 -1.41 -16.94
CA LEU A 51 -24.53 -1.17 -17.05
C LEU A 51 -23.85 -0.96 -15.69
N ASN A 52 -24.48 -0.21 -14.77
CA ASN A 52 -23.97 -0.04 -13.42
C ASN A 52 -23.96 -1.36 -12.64
N ALA A 53 -24.95 -2.23 -12.84
CA ALA A 53 -24.96 -3.56 -12.21
C ALA A 53 -23.81 -4.45 -12.73
N VAL A 54 -23.49 -4.38 -14.03
CA VAL A 54 -22.33 -5.08 -14.61
C VAL A 54 -21.02 -4.51 -14.07
N LEU A 55 -20.89 -3.18 -14.02
CA LEU A 55 -19.70 -2.53 -13.46
C LEU A 55 -19.51 -2.88 -11.98
N SER A 56 -20.58 -2.91 -11.17
CA SER A 56 -20.51 -3.32 -9.76
C SER A 56 -19.99 -4.75 -9.62
N LYS A 57 -20.53 -5.70 -10.40
CA LYS A 57 -20.07 -7.10 -10.37
C LYS A 57 -18.63 -7.26 -10.83
N LEU A 58 -18.20 -6.48 -11.82
CA LEU A 58 -16.81 -6.50 -12.28
C LEU A 58 -15.86 -5.86 -11.26
N GLN A 59 -16.30 -4.80 -10.58
CA GLN A 59 -15.58 -4.18 -9.47
C GLN A 59 -15.48 -5.12 -8.26
N GLU A 60 -16.55 -5.86 -7.93
CA GLU A 60 -16.54 -6.91 -6.90
C GLU A 60 -15.54 -8.02 -7.27
N PHE A 61 -15.57 -8.51 -8.52
CA PHE A 61 -14.63 -9.51 -9.01
C PHE A 61 -13.18 -9.00 -9.08
N GLN A 62 -12.98 -7.72 -9.34
CA GLN A 62 -11.66 -7.08 -9.28
C GLN A 62 -11.18 -6.95 -7.83
N ALA A 63 -12.04 -6.49 -6.92
CA ALA A 63 -11.75 -6.40 -5.49
C ALA A 63 -11.47 -7.77 -4.86
N GLU A 64 -12.20 -8.82 -5.27
CA GLU A 64 -11.97 -10.20 -4.84
C GLU A 64 -10.61 -10.72 -5.34
N LYS A 65 -10.04 -10.15 -6.41
CA LYS A 65 -8.72 -10.53 -6.95
C LYS A 65 -7.56 -9.68 -6.44
N ASP A 66 -7.80 -8.43 -6.09
CA ASP A 66 -6.78 -7.54 -5.48
C ASP A 66 -6.52 -7.88 -3.99
N VAL A 67 -7.40 -8.68 -3.37
CA VAL A 67 -7.33 -9.07 -1.94
C VAL A 67 -6.74 -10.47 -1.72
N VAL A 68 -6.64 -11.32 -2.74
CA VAL A 68 -6.16 -12.71 -2.56
C VAL A 68 -4.67 -12.80 -2.79
N PHE A 69 -3.92 -12.98 -1.71
CA PHE A 69 -2.52 -13.39 -1.75
C PHE A 69 -2.42 -14.78 -2.40
N HIS A 70 -1.80 -14.81 -3.58
CA HIS A 70 -1.59 -16.00 -4.39
C HIS A 70 -0.12 -16.46 -4.28
N PRO A 71 0.23 -17.27 -3.28
CA PRO A 71 1.62 -17.61 -2.99
C PRO A 71 2.34 -18.30 -4.15
N GLU A 72 1.60 -19.06 -4.96
CA GLU A 72 2.07 -19.76 -6.16
C GLU A 72 2.65 -18.85 -7.26
N LEU A 73 2.44 -17.53 -7.17
CA LEU A 73 2.91 -16.56 -8.16
C LEU A 73 4.31 -15.99 -7.86
N TYR A 74 4.87 -16.27 -6.68
CA TYR A 74 6.11 -15.66 -6.20
C TYR A 74 7.17 -16.72 -5.90
N SER A 75 8.46 -16.33 -5.91
CA SER A 75 9.50 -17.21 -5.38
C SER A 75 9.43 -17.26 -3.86
N ASP A 76 9.97 -18.33 -3.26
CA ASP A 76 9.97 -18.52 -1.80
C ASP A 76 10.62 -17.34 -1.06
N GLU A 77 11.65 -16.72 -1.65
CA GLU A 77 12.31 -15.52 -1.12
C GLU A 77 11.43 -14.25 -1.16
N GLN A 78 10.58 -14.12 -2.18
CA GLN A 78 9.69 -12.96 -2.36
C GLN A 78 8.40 -13.07 -1.56
N LEU A 79 7.99 -14.29 -1.27
CA LEU A 79 6.71 -14.61 -0.66
C LEU A 79 6.48 -13.90 0.70
N PRO A 80 7.48 -13.82 1.59
CA PRO A 80 7.53 -12.91 2.74
C PRO A 80 7.11 -11.46 2.47
N TYR A 81 7.77 -10.86 1.49
CA TYR A 81 7.58 -9.48 1.11
C TYR A 81 6.16 -9.28 0.57
N MET A 82 5.68 -10.21 -0.24
CA MET A 82 4.33 -10.16 -0.80
C MET A 82 3.25 -10.37 0.26
N ALA A 83 3.46 -11.24 1.25
CA ALA A 83 2.55 -11.38 2.39
C ALA A 83 2.43 -10.05 3.15
N CYS A 84 3.56 -9.37 3.35
CA CYS A 84 3.59 -8.04 3.98
C CYS A 84 2.96 -6.96 3.09
N PHE A 85 3.13 -7.01 1.77
CA PHE A 85 2.50 -6.08 0.82
C PHE A 85 0.97 -6.20 0.85
N HIS A 86 0.46 -7.44 0.87
CA HIS A 86 -0.97 -7.73 0.87
C HIS A 86 -1.60 -7.76 2.27
N GLY A 87 -0.81 -7.66 3.34
CA GLY A 87 -1.31 -7.67 4.73
C GLY A 87 -1.77 -9.04 5.21
N VAL A 88 -1.26 -10.13 4.63
CA VAL A 88 -1.68 -11.50 4.96
C VAL A 88 -0.91 -12.02 6.16
N VAL A 89 -1.41 -11.67 7.34
CA VAL A 89 -0.81 -11.99 8.64
C VAL A 89 -0.61 -13.51 8.83
N SER A 90 -1.61 -14.32 8.50
CA SER A 90 -1.53 -15.79 8.66
C SER A 90 -0.43 -16.43 7.83
N ALA A 91 -0.19 -15.92 6.62
CA ALA A 91 0.91 -16.39 5.78
C ALA A 91 2.26 -16.00 6.40
N LEU A 92 2.38 -14.75 6.86
CA LEU A 92 3.56 -14.26 7.56
C LEU A 92 3.87 -15.08 8.82
N GLU A 93 2.87 -15.35 9.66
CA GLU A 93 3.01 -16.20 10.85
C GLU A 93 3.40 -17.63 10.50
N ALA A 94 2.86 -18.20 9.42
CA ALA A 94 3.26 -19.53 8.95
C ALA A 94 4.74 -19.54 8.52
N PHE A 95 5.22 -18.51 7.82
CA PHE A 95 6.63 -18.39 7.47
C PHE A 95 7.52 -18.28 8.70
N VAL A 96 7.14 -17.40 9.64
CA VAL A 96 7.86 -17.23 10.90
C VAL A 96 7.89 -18.52 11.72
N SER A 97 6.78 -19.26 11.76
CA SER A 97 6.68 -20.53 12.48
C SER A 97 7.48 -21.66 11.81
N SER A 98 7.60 -21.62 10.49
CA SER A 98 8.42 -22.58 9.73
C SER A 98 9.92 -22.27 9.74
N MET A 99 10.32 -21.15 10.35
CA MET A 99 11.68 -20.66 10.35
C MET A 99 12.59 -21.58 11.17
N SER A 100 13.60 -22.15 10.51
CA SER A 100 14.80 -22.64 11.23
C SER A 100 15.59 -21.41 11.69
N PRO A 101 16.19 -21.38 12.90
CA PRO A 101 16.83 -20.20 13.49
C PRO A 101 18.06 -19.63 12.74
N VAL A 102 18.25 -19.98 11.46
CA VAL A 102 19.43 -19.67 10.65
C VAL A 102 19.13 -18.78 9.42
N THR A 103 17.87 -18.46 9.08
CA THR A 103 17.58 -17.67 7.87
C THR A 103 17.29 -16.20 8.19
N SER A 104 18.35 -15.38 8.22
CA SER A 104 18.22 -13.91 8.17
C SER A 104 17.75 -13.41 6.79
N ASP A 105 17.84 -14.25 5.76
CA ASP A 105 17.48 -13.96 4.37
C ASP A 105 16.05 -13.41 4.20
N PHE A 106 15.10 -13.86 5.03
CA PHE A 106 13.72 -13.36 5.04
C PHE A 106 13.66 -11.87 5.40
N LEU A 107 14.40 -11.45 6.44
CA LEU A 107 14.39 -10.08 6.96
C LEU A 107 15.23 -9.14 6.10
N GLU A 108 16.21 -9.72 5.41
CA GLU A 108 17.15 -9.01 4.54
C GLU A 108 16.70 -8.95 3.07
N TYR A 109 15.60 -9.63 2.70
CA TYR A 109 15.02 -9.49 1.37
C TYR A 109 14.76 -8.01 1.07
N THR A 110 15.20 -7.57 -0.11
CA THR A 110 14.94 -6.22 -0.60
C THR A 110 14.38 -6.29 -2.02
N ASP A 111 13.30 -5.55 -2.26
CA ASP A 111 12.76 -5.44 -3.62
C ASP A 111 13.82 -4.80 -4.54
N PRO A 112 14.19 -5.44 -5.65
CA PRO A 112 15.29 -4.98 -6.50
C PRO A 112 15.00 -3.65 -7.20
N LYS A 113 13.76 -3.16 -7.23
CA LYS A 113 13.42 -1.86 -7.83
C LYS A 113 13.58 -0.74 -6.80
N THR A 114 12.95 -0.88 -5.65
CA THR A 114 12.80 0.15 -4.61
C THR A 114 13.81 0.02 -3.47
N GLY A 115 14.34 -1.19 -3.23
CA GLY A 115 15.12 -1.53 -2.04
C GLY A 115 14.26 -1.68 -0.78
N ASN A 116 12.93 -1.80 -0.90
CA ASN A 116 12.07 -1.97 0.25
C ASN A 116 12.22 -3.36 0.86
N THR A 117 12.33 -3.42 2.18
CA THR A 117 12.24 -4.64 2.97
C THR A 117 10.77 -5.01 3.24
N PRO A 118 10.48 -6.24 3.70
CA PRO A 118 9.13 -6.61 4.16
C PRO A 118 8.55 -5.62 5.20
N LEU A 119 9.40 -5.08 6.09
CA LEU A 119 8.96 -4.09 7.08
C LEU A 119 8.59 -2.76 6.45
N LEU A 120 9.42 -2.26 5.53
CA LEU A 120 9.16 -0.99 4.83
C LEU A 120 7.84 -1.05 4.07
N VAL A 121 7.55 -2.17 3.40
CA VAL A 121 6.31 -2.32 2.63
C VAL A 121 5.08 -2.52 3.51
N ALA A 122 5.19 -3.30 4.60
CA ALA A 122 4.10 -3.40 5.59
C ALA A 122 3.72 -2.02 6.15
N CYS A 123 4.73 -1.21 6.48
CA CYS A 123 4.52 0.13 7.02
C CYS A 123 3.95 1.11 5.98
N ALA A 124 4.37 1.04 4.71
CA ALA A 124 3.80 1.85 3.64
C ALA A 124 2.31 1.53 3.41
N GLN A 125 1.95 0.25 3.48
CA GLN A 125 0.59 -0.22 3.22
C GLN A 125 -0.35 -0.16 4.43
N GLY A 126 0.17 0.15 5.63
CA GLY A 126 -0.65 0.30 6.84
C GLY A 126 -0.87 -1.01 7.61
N HIS A 127 -0.13 -2.07 7.29
CA HIS A 127 -0.31 -3.40 7.89
C HIS A 127 0.43 -3.51 9.23
N VAL A 128 -0.15 -2.91 10.27
CA VAL A 128 0.43 -2.82 11.63
C VAL A 128 0.78 -4.19 12.22
N GLU A 129 -0.09 -5.19 12.08
CA GLU A 129 0.17 -6.53 12.61
C GLU A 129 1.35 -7.22 11.93
N CYS A 130 1.51 -7.03 10.62
CA CYS A 130 2.71 -7.48 9.91
C CYS A 130 3.97 -6.77 10.46
N ALA A 131 3.92 -5.45 10.65
CA ALA A 131 5.02 -4.69 11.21
C ALA A 131 5.41 -5.16 12.63
N LYS A 132 4.43 -5.46 13.48
CA LYS A 132 4.64 -6.02 14.83
C LYS A 132 5.37 -7.37 14.78
N ILE A 133 4.89 -8.29 13.95
CA ILE A 133 5.51 -9.62 13.80
C ILE A 133 6.95 -9.47 13.32
N LEU A 134 7.19 -8.67 12.28
CA LEU A 134 8.51 -8.44 11.71
C LEU A 134 9.50 -7.88 12.74
N ILE A 135 9.09 -6.87 13.50
CA ILE A 135 9.94 -6.29 14.55
C ILE A 135 10.20 -7.31 15.67
N ALA A 136 9.20 -8.10 16.06
CA ALA A 136 9.34 -9.14 17.09
C ALA A 136 10.33 -10.24 16.69
N VAL A 137 10.44 -10.56 15.40
CA VAL A 137 11.42 -11.54 14.89
C VAL A 137 12.78 -10.93 14.54
N GLY A 138 12.99 -9.64 14.82
CA GLY A 138 14.29 -8.97 14.67
C GLY A 138 14.49 -8.21 13.35
N ALA A 139 13.44 -7.83 12.63
CA ALA A 139 13.57 -6.93 11.49
C ALA A 139 14.22 -5.60 11.91
N ASN A 140 15.16 -5.12 11.09
CA ASN A 140 15.80 -3.83 11.32
C ASN A 140 14.82 -2.68 11.05
N VAL A 141 14.35 -2.03 12.12
CA VAL A 141 13.41 -0.90 12.05
C VAL A 141 13.97 0.34 11.33
N ASP A 142 15.29 0.51 11.39
CA ASP A 142 16.02 1.61 10.74
C ASP A 142 16.57 1.22 9.35
N ALA A 143 16.15 0.07 8.80
CA ALA A 143 16.49 -0.31 7.44
C ALA A 143 16.10 0.78 6.43
N ARG A 144 16.93 0.98 5.41
CA ARG A 144 16.79 2.09 4.46
C ARG A 144 16.68 1.56 3.04
N ASN A 145 15.63 1.99 2.34
CA ASN A 145 15.46 1.67 0.93
C ASN A 145 16.39 2.51 0.04
N LYS A 146 16.23 2.41 -1.29
CA LYS A 146 17.02 3.20 -2.25
C LYS A 146 16.71 4.69 -2.25
N ALA A 147 15.60 5.14 -1.67
CA ALA A 147 15.37 6.56 -1.41
C ALA A 147 16.02 7.02 -0.09
N GLY A 148 16.59 6.10 0.68
CA GLY A 148 17.09 6.34 2.03
C GLY A 148 15.96 6.41 3.06
N SER A 149 14.73 6.07 2.70
CA SER A 149 13.56 6.10 3.57
C SER A 149 13.56 4.91 4.53
N THR A 150 13.19 5.17 5.78
CA THR A 150 12.95 4.16 6.83
C THR A 150 11.47 3.79 6.92
N ALA A 151 11.13 2.81 7.76
CA ALA A 151 9.74 2.41 8.02
C ALA A 151 8.84 3.60 8.38
N LEU A 152 9.35 4.53 9.20
CA LEU A 152 8.62 5.72 9.62
C LEU A 152 8.42 6.72 8.46
N HIS A 153 9.40 6.89 7.57
CA HIS A 153 9.23 7.71 6.37
C HIS A 153 8.09 7.16 5.50
N CYS A 154 8.10 5.85 5.24
CA CYS A 154 7.10 5.20 4.40
C CYS A 154 5.69 5.31 5.01
N ALA A 155 5.55 5.11 6.32
CA ALA A 155 4.27 5.27 7.02
C ALA A 155 3.77 6.73 6.96
N CYS A 156 4.67 7.71 7.09
CA CYS A 156 4.34 9.13 6.98
C CYS A 156 3.94 9.54 5.56
N GLU A 157 4.65 9.06 4.54
CA GLU A 157 4.38 9.33 3.11
C GLU A 157 3.01 8.82 2.67
N HIS A 158 2.53 7.73 3.28
CA HIS A 158 1.25 7.11 2.95
C HIS A 158 0.13 7.44 3.95
N GLY A 159 0.45 8.15 5.05
CA GLY A 159 -0.53 8.61 6.04
C GLY A 159 -1.06 7.48 6.93
N GLN A 160 -0.22 6.47 7.20
CA GLN A 160 -0.58 5.27 7.96
C GLN A 160 -0.46 5.51 9.47
N MET A 161 -1.45 6.17 10.05
CA MET A 161 -1.42 6.66 11.44
C MET A 161 -1.16 5.58 12.48
N ASP A 162 -1.83 4.43 12.37
CA ASP A 162 -1.70 3.35 13.35
C ASP A 162 -0.27 2.75 13.31
N VAL A 163 0.35 2.71 12.13
CA VAL A 163 1.75 2.31 11.97
C VAL A 163 2.68 3.36 12.56
N VAL A 164 2.43 4.65 12.32
CA VAL A 164 3.24 5.74 12.90
C VAL A 164 3.22 5.68 14.43
N ALA A 165 2.04 5.55 15.03
CA ALA A 165 1.91 5.42 16.48
C ALA A 165 2.68 4.20 17.00
N PHE A 166 2.51 3.04 16.37
CA PHE A 166 3.23 1.83 16.74
C PHE A 166 4.76 1.98 16.63
N LEU A 167 5.26 2.55 15.53
CA LEU A 167 6.70 2.74 15.32
C LEU A 167 7.31 3.72 16.32
N LEU A 168 6.57 4.72 16.77
CA LEU A 168 7.02 5.68 17.79
C LEU A 168 7.10 5.04 19.18
N ASP A 169 6.32 3.98 19.44
CA ASP A 169 6.43 3.18 20.67
C ASP A 169 7.62 2.20 20.64
N VAL A 170 8.31 2.02 19.49
CA VAL A 170 9.48 1.15 19.39
C VAL A 170 10.70 1.86 20.00
N PRO A 171 11.26 1.37 21.13
CA PRO A 171 12.18 2.14 21.98
C PRO A 171 13.55 2.43 21.35
N TYR A 172 13.94 1.65 20.33
CA TYR A 172 15.23 1.78 19.65
C TYR A 172 15.12 2.35 18.22
N MET A 173 13.93 2.79 17.81
CA MET A 173 13.73 3.40 16.50
C MET A 173 14.25 4.85 16.49
N ASN A 174 14.88 5.29 15.40
CA ASN A 174 15.34 6.68 15.26
C ASN A 174 14.38 7.55 14.42
N PRO A 175 13.53 8.40 15.05
CA PRO A 175 12.56 9.22 14.34
C PRO A 175 13.16 10.42 13.59
N TYR A 176 14.47 10.68 13.78
CA TYR A 176 15.16 11.84 13.20
C TYR A 176 15.97 11.50 11.95
N THR A 177 15.96 10.23 11.52
CA THR A 177 16.70 9.81 10.33
C THR A 177 16.30 10.66 9.12
N LEU A 178 17.26 11.13 8.32
CA LEU A 178 16.98 11.89 7.11
C LEU A 178 17.09 10.99 5.89
N ASP A 179 16.15 11.05 4.95
CA ASP A 179 16.21 10.37 3.66
C ASP A 179 17.32 10.95 2.72
N ARG A 180 17.43 10.45 1.48
CA ARG A 180 18.41 10.97 0.50
C ARG A 180 18.12 12.40 0.03
N ARG A 181 16.91 12.91 0.27
CA ARG A 181 16.51 14.29 -0.02
C ARG A 181 16.70 15.20 1.20
N HIS A 182 17.33 14.69 2.26
CA HIS A 182 17.52 15.37 3.54
C HIS A 182 16.21 15.71 4.26
N HIS A 183 15.15 14.93 4.03
CA HIS A 183 13.88 15.08 4.73
C HIS A 183 13.78 14.13 5.90
N SER A 184 13.30 14.63 7.05
CA SER A 184 12.87 13.82 8.17
C SER A 184 11.47 13.24 7.94
N PRO A 185 11.06 12.19 8.67
CA PRO A 185 9.70 11.67 8.62
C PRO A 185 8.63 12.73 8.88
N LEU A 186 8.88 13.66 9.82
CA LEU A 186 8.00 14.80 10.08
C LEU A 186 7.89 15.73 8.86
N GLN A 187 8.99 16.03 8.19
CA GLN A 187 8.97 16.85 6.98
C GLN A 187 8.18 16.17 5.86
N ILE A 188 8.35 14.85 5.69
CA ILE A 188 7.55 14.05 4.74
C ILE A 188 6.05 14.13 5.07
N ALA A 189 5.67 13.90 6.33
CA ALA A 189 4.27 13.98 6.77
C ALA A 189 3.64 15.36 6.45
N ARG A 190 4.41 16.45 6.66
CA ARG A 190 3.95 17.82 6.35
C ARG A 190 3.86 18.11 4.86
N MET A 191 4.78 17.59 4.05
CA MET A 191 4.76 17.80 2.60
C MET A 191 3.61 17.03 1.93
N ALA A 192 3.29 15.84 2.43
CA ALA A 192 2.16 15.04 1.94
C ALA A 192 0.79 15.69 2.22
N CYS A 193 0.71 16.68 3.12
CA CYS A 193 -0.50 17.46 3.37
C CYS A 193 -0.88 18.42 2.22
N LEU A 194 -0.05 18.61 1.19
CA LEU A 194 -0.32 19.59 0.13
C LEU A 194 -1.32 19.10 -0.95
N ASP A 195 -1.76 17.84 -0.89
CA ASP A 195 -2.82 17.31 -1.76
C ASP A 195 -4.21 17.45 -1.10
N HIS A 196 -5.14 18.08 -1.83
CA HIS A 196 -6.40 18.65 -1.33
C HIS A 196 -7.40 17.64 -0.74
N ASP A 197 -7.25 16.34 -1.04
CA ASP A 197 -8.20 15.28 -0.65
C ASP A 197 -7.71 14.37 0.50
N ALA A 198 -6.41 14.41 0.85
CA ALA A 198 -5.81 13.54 1.86
C ALA A 198 -5.37 14.28 3.15
N TRP A 199 -5.78 15.54 3.27
CA TRP A 199 -5.38 16.49 4.30
C TRP A 199 -5.45 15.95 5.74
N THR A 200 -6.53 15.25 6.10
CA THR A 200 -6.81 14.88 7.50
C THR A 200 -5.82 13.87 8.06
N ARG A 201 -5.48 12.81 7.31
CA ARG A 201 -4.59 11.73 7.81
C ARG A 201 -3.14 12.19 7.93
N PHE A 202 -2.64 12.97 6.97
CA PHE A 202 -1.26 13.43 6.98
C PHE A 202 -1.00 14.47 8.08
N LYS A 203 -1.98 15.35 8.33
CA LYS A 203 -1.93 16.32 9.43
C LYS A 203 -1.84 15.60 10.78
N GLU A 204 -2.57 14.50 10.93
CA GLU A 204 -2.59 13.73 12.16
C GLU A 204 -1.29 12.94 12.39
N CYS A 205 -0.70 12.37 11.32
CA CYS A 205 0.65 11.81 11.39
C CYS A 205 1.69 12.85 11.84
N ALA A 206 1.61 14.08 11.30
CA ALA A 206 2.50 15.16 11.72
C ALA A 206 2.27 15.56 13.19
N ARG A 207 1.01 15.63 13.63
CA ARG A 207 0.66 15.90 15.04
C ARG A 207 1.24 14.85 15.98
N LEU A 208 1.08 13.56 15.67
CA LEU A 208 1.62 12.46 16.48
C LEU A 208 3.14 12.58 16.63
N LEU A 209 3.85 12.90 15.54
CA LEU A 209 5.30 13.10 15.57
C LEU A 209 5.70 14.32 16.42
N GLU A 210 4.92 15.40 16.40
CA GLU A 210 5.16 16.59 17.22
C GLU A 210 4.93 16.31 18.72
N GLU A 211 3.92 15.51 19.08
CA GLU A 211 3.58 15.17 20.47
C GLU A 211 4.61 14.28 21.17
N VAL A 212 5.33 13.44 20.43
CA VAL A 212 6.38 12.58 20.98
C VAL A 212 7.64 13.38 21.39
N GLY A 213 7.64 14.71 21.22
CA GLY A 213 8.70 15.56 21.74
C GLY A 213 9.95 15.56 20.86
N LEU A 214 9.75 15.71 19.54
CA LEU A 214 10.81 16.21 18.68
C LEU A 214 11.14 17.63 19.17
N PRO A 215 12.36 17.92 19.67
CA PRO A 215 12.72 19.30 19.96
C PRO A 215 12.53 20.07 18.66
N LEU A 216 11.70 21.11 18.70
CA LEU A 216 11.68 22.16 17.69
C LEU A 216 13.13 22.49 17.39
N VAL A 217 13.64 22.04 16.24
CA VAL A 217 14.96 22.47 15.78
C VAL A 217 14.85 23.99 15.75
N PRO A 218 15.62 24.72 16.57
CA PRO A 218 15.58 26.17 16.51
C PRO A 218 15.95 26.50 15.06
N SER A 219 15.07 27.26 14.41
CA SER A 219 15.31 27.83 13.10
C SER A 219 16.77 28.30 13.06
N LEU A 220 17.59 27.70 12.19
CA LEU A 220 18.96 28.14 12.02
C LEU A 220 18.96 29.65 11.71
N PRO A 221 19.96 30.39 12.22
CA PRO A 221 20.03 31.85 12.10
C PRO A 221 20.08 32.34 10.66
#